data_AF-A0A7L4KAC3-F1
#
_entry.id   AF-A0A7L4KAC3-F1
#
_cell.length_a   1.000
_cell.length_b   1.000
_cell.length_c   1.000
_cell.angle_alpha   90.00
_cell.angle_beta   90.00
_cell.angle_gamma   90.00
#
_symmetry.space_group_name_H-M   'P 1'
#
loop_
_entity.id
_entity.type
_entity.pdbx_description
1 polymer ?
#
loop_
_entity_poly.entity_id
_entity_poly.type
_entity_poly.pdbx_seq_one_letter_code
_entity_poly.pdbx_strand_id
1 'polypeptide(L)'
;HSLAGRVKQIVHKAFWDLLESELNEDPPEYEHAIKLFEEIKEILLSFLRPGANRMQNQICEVLDTDLIRQQAEHNAVDIHGLANYIINTMGKLCAPIRDDDIKQLKATDNIVELLRQIFRVLDLMKMDMANYTIQSLRPYLQHNLVDYERAKFQEILEETPSALDLTTEWIKESIEDELSSIPNESSSSPGADSSSKPTISPVLVLNNGYLKLLQWDYRKTIPETLITDEGRLQELKEKLNQLKIIACVCLITNNMVGPAIVDVPDFADELKRICVPLLQDMNKKSFDLKEALNAIGVQICNKVNRSLTERGLPTFNAEMQSNLTGQIAHIVEENNPISSLI
;
A
#
# COMPACT_ATOMS: atom_id res chain seq x y z
N HIS A 1 -22.27 0.05 7.75
CA HIS A 1 -23.07 -0.20 6.54
C HIS A 1 -23.73 1.10 6.10
N SER A 2 -23.42 1.63 4.91
CA SER A 2 -23.96 2.91 4.44
C SER A 2 -25.43 2.76 3.99
N LEU A 3 -26.23 3.81 4.17
CA LEU A 3 -27.62 3.87 3.68
C LEU A 3 -27.69 3.58 2.17
N ALA A 4 -26.75 4.12 1.40
CA ALA A 4 -26.62 3.89 -0.03
C ALA A 4 -26.42 2.40 -0.39
N GLY A 5 -25.62 1.67 0.39
CA GLY A 5 -25.43 0.22 0.19
C GLY A 5 -26.71 -0.58 0.40
N ARG A 6 -27.51 -0.20 1.41
CA ARG A 6 -28.79 -0.85 1.70
C ARG A 6 -29.85 -0.54 0.63
N VAL A 7 -29.91 0.69 0.15
CA VAL A 7 -30.79 1.09 -0.96
C VAL A 7 -30.44 0.31 -2.23
N LYS A 8 -29.15 0.23 -2.59
CA LYS A 8 -28.69 -0.55 -3.75
C LYS A 8 -29.10 -2.02 -3.66
N GLN A 9 -28.91 -2.65 -2.50
CA GLN A 9 -29.31 -4.05 -2.31
C GLN A 9 -30.82 -4.27 -2.48
N ILE A 10 -31.64 -3.37 -1.93
CA ILE A 10 -33.11 -3.45 -2.04
C ILE A 10 -33.55 -3.28 -3.50
N VAL A 11 -32.98 -2.32 -4.23
CA VAL A 11 -33.32 -2.08 -5.64
C VAL A 11 -32.90 -3.27 -6.51
N HIS A 12 -31.68 -3.79 -6.34
CA HIS A 12 -31.22 -4.96 -7.07
C HIS A 12 -32.11 -6.18 -6.78
N LYS A 13 -32.50 -6.39 -5.52
CA LYS A 13 -33.41 -7.48 -5.16
C LYS A 13 -34.77 -7.32 -5.83
N ALA A 14 -35.37 -6.13 -5.74
CA ALA A 14 -36.67 -5.85 -6.35
C ALA A 14 -36.66 -6.05 -7.88
N PHE A 15 -35.56 -5.71 -8.55
CA PHE A 15 -35.39 -5.97 -9.98
C PHE A 15 -35.41 -7.47 -10.31
N TRP A 16 -34.65 -8.29 -9.59
CA TRP A 16 -34.63 -9.74 -9.84
C TRP A 16 -35.95 -10.41 -9.46
N ASP A 17 -36.59 -9.97 -8.37
CA ASP A 17 -37.92 -10.46 -7.95
C ASP A 17 -38.98 -10.11 -9.02
N LEU A 18 -38.89 -8.93 -9.65
CA LEU A 18 -39.76 -8.51 -10.77
C LEU A 18 -39.51 -9.36 -12.03
N LEU A 19 -38.25 -9.54 -12.42
CA LEU A 19 -37.89 -10.37 -13.57
C LEU A 19 -38.37 -11.82 -13.40
N GLU A 20 -38.29 -12.36 -12.19
CA GLU A 20 -38.82 -13.70 -11.87
C GLU A 20 -40.35 -13.73 -11.97
N SER A 21 -41.05 -12.66 -11.58
CA SER A 21 -42.50 -12.56 -11.78
C SER A 21 -42.86 -12.56 -13.26
N GLU A 22 -42.25 -11.66 -14.04
CA GLU A 22 -42.55 -11.47 -15.47
C GLU A 22 -42.30 -12.72 -16.32
N LEU A 23 -41.23 -13.46 -16.04
CA LEU A 23 -40.93 -14.70 -16.74
C LEU A 23 -41.85 -15.87 -16.35
N ASN A 24 -42.54 -15.78 -15.21
CA ASN A 24 -43.49 -16.78 -14.73
C ASN A 24 -44.96 -16.42 -15.05
N GLU A 25 -45.23 -15.26 -15.66
CA GLU A 25 -46.57 -14.86 -16.12
C GLU A 25 -47.01 -15.65 -17.37
N ASP A 26 -48.32 -15.69 -17.63
CA ASP A 26 -48.91 -16.36 -18.80
C ASP A 26 -49.79 -15.36 -19.60
N PRO A 27 -49.31 -14.80 -20.72
CA PRO A 27 -48.02 -15.07 -21.38
C PRO A 27 -46.83 -14.36 -20.67
N PRO A 28 -45.61 -14.92 -20.78
CA PRO A 28 -44.42 -14.35 -20.15
C PRO A 28 -44.02 -13.01 -20.78
N GLU A 29 -43.62 -12.05 -19.94
CA GLU A 29 -43.07 -10.76 -20.37
C GLU A 29 -41.53 -10.80 -20.44
N TYR A 30 -40.95 -10.36 -21.55
CA TYR A 30 -39.51 -10.45 -21.82
C TYR A 30 -38.78 -9.10 -21.83
N GLU A 31 -39.45 -7.98 -21.59
CA GLU A 31 -38.89 -6.63 -21.73
C GLU A 31 -37.64 -6.41 -20.86
N HIS A 32 -37.64 -6.85 -19.60
CA HIS A 32 -36.46 -6.73 -18.73
C HIS A 32 -35.34 -7.71 -19.11
N ALA A 33 -35.67 -8.93 -19.55
CA ALA A 33 -34.69 -9.88 -20.05
C ALA A 33 -33.97 -9.36 -21.31
N ILE A 34 -34.68 -8.70 -22.23
CA ILE A 34 -34.11 -8.10 -23.44
C ILE A 34 -33.08 -7.02 -23.08
N LYS A 35 -33.40 -6.14 -22.11
CA LYS A 35 -32.45 -5.13 -21.60
C LYS A 35 -31.20 -5.78 -20.98
N LEU A 36 -31.36 -6.87 -20.25
CA LEU A 36 -30.22 -7.61 -19.69
C LEU A 36 -29.33 -8.18 -20.80
N PHE A 37 -29.90 -8.72 -21.87
CA PHE A 37 -29.12 -9.20 -23.01
C PHE A 37 -28.40 -8.08 -23.77
N GLU A 38 -29.03 -6.91 -23.88
CA GLU A 38 -28.41 -5.70 -24.43
C GLU A 38 -27.20 -5.27 -23.60
N GLU A 39 -27.36 -5.18 -22.28
CA GLU A 39 -26.24 -4.86 -21.37
C GLU A 39 -25.12 -5.90 -21.46
N ILE A 40 -25.44 -7.20 -21.47
CA ILE A 40 -24.45 -8.27 -21.61
C ILE A 40 -23.69 -8.14 -22.93
N LYS A 41 -24.39 -7.84 -24.04
CA LYS A 41 -23.77 -7.61 -25.35
C LYS A 41 -22.77 -6.47 -25.27
N GLU A 42 -23.15 -5.32 -24.72
CA GLU A 42 -22.25 -4.16 -24.59
C GLU A 42 -21.01 -4.51 -23.75
N ILE A 43 -21.19 -5.23 -22.64
CA ILE A 43 -20.08 -5.64 -21.78
C ILE A 43 -19.13 -6.59 -22.53
N LEU A 44 -19.66 -7.60 -23.23
CA LEU A 44 -18.84 -8.54 -24.00
C LEU A 44 -18.05 -7.82 -25.11
N LEU A 45 -18.68 -6.86 -25.79
CA LEU A 45 -18.02 -6.03 -26.81
C LEU A 45 -16.91 -5.16 -26.21
N SER A 46 -17.10 -4.66 -24.98
CA SER A 46 -16.08 -3.85 -24.29
C SER A 46 -14.78 -4.61 -23.98
N PHE A 47 -14.83 -5.95 -23.91
CA PHE A 47 -13.65 -6.79 -23.69
C PHE A 47 -12.85 -7.06 -24.97
N LEU A 48 -13.40 -6.75 -26.14
CA LEU A 48 -12.75 -7.01 -27.40
C LEU A 48 -11.71 -5.93 -27.73
N ARG A 49 -10.56 -6.37 -28.24
CA ARG A 49 -9.54 -5.46 -28.76
C ARG A 49 -10.00 -4.85 -30.10
N PRO A 50 -9.58 -3.61 -30.41
CA PRO A 50 -9.78 -3.04 -31.75
C PRO A 50 -9.20 -3.98 -32.81
N GLY A 51 -10.04 -4.46 -33.73
CA GLY A 51 -9.65 -5.40 -34.80
C GLY A 51 -10.16 -6.84 -34.64
N ALA A 52 -10.84 -7.20 -33.55
CA ALA A 52 -11.48 -8.51 -33.38
C ALA A 52 -12.83 -8.64 -34.14
N ASN A 53 -12.86 -8.20 -35.40
CA ASN A 53 -14.09 -8.01 -36.19
C ASN A 53 -14.93 -9.29 -36.31
N ARG A 54 -14.29 -10.47 -36.39
CA ARG A 54 -15.01 -11.75 -36.51
C ARG A 54 -15.86 -12.07 -35.27
N MET A 55 -15.28 -11.91 -34.08
CA MET A 55 -15.97 -12.22 -32.83
C MET A 55 -17.00 -11.15 -32.50
N GLN A 56 -16.69 -9.89 -32.80
CA GLN A 56 -17.63 -8.77 -32.70
C GLN A 56 -18.88 -9.01 -33.54
N ASN A 57 -18.72 -9.39 -34.81
CA ASN A 57 -19.85 -9.68 -35.70
C ASN A 57 -20.68 -10.86 -35.16
N GLN A 58 -20.04 -11.95 -34.71
CA GLN A 58 -20.74 -13.09 -34.13
C GLN A 58 -21.55 -12.72 -32.88
N ILE A 59 -21.01 -11.88 -32.00
CA ILE A 59 -21.74 -11.40 -30.82
C ILE A 59 -22.93 -10.53 -31.25
N CYS A 60 -22.74 -9.63 -32.21
CA CYS A 60 -23.81 -8.76 -32.70
C CYS A 60 -24.93 -9.52 -33.42
N GLU A 61 -24.61 -10.59 -34.15
CA GLU A 61 -25.58 -11.44 -34.86
C GLU A 61 -26.42 -12.30 -33.91
N VAL A 62 -25.79 -12.90 -32.88
CA VAL A 62 -26.51 -13.79 -31.95
C VAL A 62 -27.25 -13.00 -30.87
N LEU A 63 -26.66 -11.93 -30.36
CA LEU A 63 -27.30 -11.02 -29.40
C LEU A 63 -27.87 -9.79 -30.12
N ASP A 64 -28.71 -10.04 -31.12
CA ASP A 64 -29.46 -8.97 -31.80
C ASP A 64 -30.75 -8.68 -31.03
N THR A 65 -30.82 -7.48 -30.44
CA THR A 65 -31.95 -7.03 -29.61
C THR A 65 -33.25 -6.95 -30.38
N ASP A 66 -33.20 -6.59 -31.67
CA ASP A 66 -34.40 -6.49 -32.51
C ASP A 66 -34.93 -7.89 -32.84
N LEU A 67 -34.02 -8.82 -33.13
CA LEU A 67 -34.37 -10.22 -33.37
C LEU A 67 -34.93 -10.90 -32.11
N ILE A 68 -34.31 -10.68 -30.95
CA ILE A 68 -34.78 -11.23 -29.67
C ILE A 68 -36.16 -10.66 -29.33
N ARG A 69 -36.40 -9.36 -29.55
CA ARG A 69 -37.71 -8.73 -29.36
C ARG A 69 -38.77 -9.35 -30.28
N GLN A 70 -38.45 -9.55 -31.56
CA GLN A 70 -39.37 -10.20 -32.49
C GLN A 70 -39.68 -11.64 -32.09
N GLN A 71 -38.68 -12.40 -31.63
CA GLN A 71 -38.88 -13.75 -31.10
C GLN A 71 -39.76 -13.73 -29.84
N ALA A 72 -39.64 -12.72 -28.99
CA ALA A 72 -40.42 -12.57 -27.76
C ALA A 72 -41.90 -12.35 -28.06
N GLU A 73 -42.22 -11.47 -29.01
CA GLU A 73 -43.59 -11.21 -29.47
C GLU A 73 -44.30 -12.47 -30.00
N HIS A 74 -43.54 -13.45 -30.48
CA HIS A 74 -44.05 -14.72 -31.03
C HIS A 74 -43.86 -15.91 -30.07
N ASN A 75 -43.47 -15.68 -28.80
CA ASN A 75 -43.19 -16.73 -27.80
C ASN A 75 -42.17 -17.79 -28.28
N ALA A 76 -41.16 -17.37 -29.04
CA ALA A 76 -40.17 -18.24 -29.67
C ALA A 76 -38.72 -18.02 -29.14
N VAL A 77 -38.53 -17.21 -28.10
CA VAL A 77 -37.20 -16.91 -27.54
C VAL A 77 -36.64 -18.12 -26.80
N ASP A 78 -35.44 -18.55 -27.18
CA ASP A 78 -34.67 -19.54 -26.44
C ASP A 78 -33.67 -18.85 -25.49
N ILE A 79 -34.13 -18.52 -24.28
CA ILE A 79 -33.30 -17.89 -23.23
C ILE A 79 -32.11 -18.79 -22.84
N HIS A 80 -32.32 -20.11 -22.77
CA HIS A 80 -31.25 -21.05 -22.41
C HIS A 80 -30.18 -21.12 -23.51
N GLY A 81 -30.57 -21.10 -24.77
CA GLY A 81 -29.65 -21.03 -25.91
C GLY A 81 -28.79 -19.77 -25.88
N LEU A 82 -29.41 -18.60 -25.66
CA LEU A 82 -28.71 -17.31 -25.53
C LEU A 82 -27.74 -17.31 -24.33
N ALA A 83 -28.18 -17.78 -23.17
CA ALA A 83 -27.34 -17.88 -21.98
C ALA A 83 -26.14 -18.82 -22.21
N ASN A 84 -26.35 -19.98 -22.84
CA ASN A 84 -25.27 -20.90 -23.18
C ASN A 84 -24.25 -20.28 -24.16
N TYR A 85 -24.72 -19.51 -25.14
CA TYR A 85 -23.84 -18.77 -26.04
C TYR A 85 -22.99 -17.74 -25.28
N ILE A 86 -23.61 -16.99 -24.37
CA ILE A 86 -22.93 -16.01 -23.51
C ILE A 86 -21.87 -16.69 -22.65
N ILE A 87 -22.21 -17.78 -21.95
CA ILE A 87 -21.27 -18.51 -21.09
C ILE A 87 -20.07 -19.04 -21.90
N ASN A 88 -20.32 -19.56 -23.10
CA ASN A 88 -19.25 -20.03 -23.98
C ASN A 88 -18.38 -18.89 -24.52
N THR A 89 -18.95 -17.71 -24.73
CA THR A 89 -18.22 -16.50 -25.13
C THR A 89 -17.39 -15.96 -23.97
N MET A 90 -17.96 -15.90 -22.77
CA MET A 90 -17.24 -15.54 -21.54
C MET A 90 -16.06 -16.48 -21.29
N GLY A 91 -16.26 -17.80 -21.44
CA GLY A 91 -15.19 -18.80 -21.30
C GLY A 91 -14.03 -18.64 -22.31
N LYS A 92 -14.25 -17.96 -23.45
CA LYS A 92 -13.17 -17.65 -24.41
C LYS A 92 -12.45 -16.35 -24.09
N LEU A 93 -13.09 -15.45 -23.34
CA LEU A 93 -12.60 -14.10 -23.05
C LEU A 93 -12.04 -13.95 -21.62
N CYS A 94 -12.42 -14.83 -20.69
CA CYS A 94 -12.03 -14.74 -19.30
C CYS A 94 -10.58 -15.18 -19.06
N ALA A 95 -10.03 -14.71 -17.94
CA ALA A 95 -8.73 -15.18 -17.45
C ALA A 95 -8.85 -16.62 -16.88
N PRO A 96 -7.77 -17.43 -16.89
CA PRO A 96 -7.81 -18.82 -16.42
C PRO A 96 -8.33 -19.01 -14.98
N ILE A 97 -8.16 -18.00 -14.12
CA ILE A 97 -8.66 -18.02 -12.73
C ILE A 97 -10.20 -18.08 -12.65
N ARG A 98 -10.90 -17.75 -13.75
CA ARG A 98 -12.38 -17.72 -13.85
C ARG A 98 -12.96 -18.97 -14.48
N ASP A 99 -12.13 -19.94 -14.89
CA ASP A 99 -12.63 -21.16 -15.54
C ASP A 99 -13.59 -21.94 -14.64
N ASP A 100 -13.38 -21.92 -13.32
CA ASP A 100 -14.27 -22.58 -12.36
C ASP A 100 -15.60 -21.82 -12.18
N ASP A 101 -15.58 -20.48 -12.24
CA ASP A 101 -16.80 -19.65 -12.24
C ASP A 101 -17.65 -19.98 -13.48
N ILE A 102 -17.02 -20.12 -14.67
CA ILE A 102 -17.70 -20.50 -15.92
C ILE A 102 -18.30 -21.91 -15.85
N LYS A 103 -17.62 -22.87 -15.20
CA LYS A 103 -18.18 -24.22 -15.00
C LYS A 103 -19.40 -24.20 -14.10
N GLN A 104 -19.40 -23.37 -13.04
CA GLN A 104 -20.55 -23.22 -12.16
C GLN A 104 -21.76 -22.64 -12.91
N LEU A 105 -21.56 -21.66 -13.79
CA LEU A 105 -22.64 -21.12 -14.63
C LEU A 105 -23.31 -22.20 -15.48
N LYS A 106 -22.56 -23.17 -16.01
CA LYS A 106 -23.13 -24.27 -16.83
C LYS A 106 -23.97 -25.26 -16.03
N ALA A 107 -23.84 -25.28 -14.70
CA ALA A 107 -24.55 -26.19 -13.81
C ALA A 107 -25.85 -25.59 -13.23
N THR A 108 -26.15 -24.32 -13.52
CA THR A 108 -27.32 -23.62 -12.98
C THR A 108 -28.52 -23.75 -13.92
N ASP A 109 -29.58 -24.41 -13.45
CA ASP A 109 -30.80 -24.67 -14.26
C ASP A 109 -31.81 -23.51 -14.23
N ASN A 110 -31.86 -22.72 -13.14
CA ASN A 110 -32.79 -21.60 -13.03
C ASN A 110 -32.30 -20.39 -13.85
N ILE A 111 -33.13 -19.90 -14.78
CA ILE A 111 -32.83 -18.80 -15.71
C ILE A 111 -32.45 -17.50 -14.98
N VAL A 112 -33.23 -17.10 -13.98
CA VAL A 112 -33.04 -15.81 -13.27
C VAL A 112 -31.73 -15.86 -12.49
N GLU A 113 -31.50 -16.96 -11.78
CA GLU A 113 -30.26 -17.16 -11.04
C GLU A 113 -29.05 -17.28 -11.99
N LEU A 114 -29.22 -17.90 -13.16
CA LEU A 114 -28.18 -17.97 -14.18
C LEU A 114 -27.79 -16.58 -14.70
N LEU A 115 -28.76 -15.76 -15.11
CA LEU A 115 -28.52 -14.38 -15.57
C LEU A 115 -27.83 -13.56 -14.47
N ARG A 116 -28.30 -13.69 -13.23
CA ARG A 116 -27.68 -13.02 -12.09
C ARG A 116 -26.22 -13.43 -11.89
N GLN A 117 -25.91 -14.72 -11.98
CA GLN A 117 -24.54 -15.21 -11.86
C GLN A 117 -23.68 -14.77 -13.05
N ILE A 118 -24.23 -14.73 -14.27
CA ILE A 118 -23.56 -14.19 -15.46
C ILE A 118 -23.10 -12.75 -15.20
N PHE A 119 -23.98 -11.87 -14.73
CA PHE A 119 -23.62 -10.48 -14.42
C PHE A 119 -22.53 -10.39 -13.34
N ARG A 120 -22.62 -11.22 -12.30
CA ARG A 120 -21.58 -11.27 -11.26
C ARG A 120 -20.22 -11.64 -11.85
N VAL A 121 -20.16 -12.64 -12.73
CA VAL A 121 -18.90 -13.06 -13.37
C VAL A 121 -18.41 -12.02 -14.37
N LEU A 122 -19.30 -11.37 -15.12
CA LEU A 122 -18.95 -10.26 -16.02
C LEU A 122 -18.32 -9.07 -15.28
N ASP A 123 -18.85 -8.72 -14.10
CA ASP A 123 -18.26 -7.65 -13.27
C ASP A 123 -16.85 -8.02 -12.77
N LEU A 124 -16.64 -9.28 -12.43
CA LEU A 124 -15.30 -9.79 -12.07
C LEU A 124 -14.36 -9.73 -13.28
N MET A 125 -14.83 -10.11 -14.48
CA MET A 125 -14.07 -10.02 -15.72
C MET A 125 -13.69 -8.57 -16.06
N LYS A 126 -14.56 -7.58 -15.81
CA LYS A 126 -14.22 -6.15 -15.96
C LYS A 126 -13.05 -5.75 -15.08
N MET A 127 -13.06 -6.19 -13.81
CA MET A 127 -11.97 -5.92 -12.88
C MET A 127 -10.67 -6.59 -13.33
N ASP A 128 -10.76 -7.84 -13.79
CA ASP A 128 -9.61 -8.58 -14.31
C ASP A 128 -8.99 -7.86 -15.52
N MET A 129 -9.83 -7.33 -16.43
CA MET A 129 -9.37 -6.55 -17.58
C MET A 129 -8.73 -5.21 -17.20
N ALA A 130 -9.30 -4.48 -16.24
CA ALA A 130 -8.71 -3.24 -15.74
C ALA A 130 -7.32 -3.51 -15.12
N ASN A 131 -7.22 -4.55 -14.29
CA ASN A 131 -5.97 -4.96 -13.67
C ASN A 131 -4.92 -5.38 -14.70
N TYR A 132 -5.31 -6.18 -15.70
CA TYR A 132 -4.43 -6.56 -16.80
C TYR A 132 -3.96 -5.34 -17.59
N THR A 133 -4.86 -4.40 -17.89
CA THR A 133 -4.51 -3.17 -18.62
C THR A 133 -3.49 -2.35 -17.84
N ILE A 134 -3.70 -2.14 -16.54
CA ILE A 134 -2.76 -1.45 -15.65
C ILE A 134 -1.40 -2.16 -15.64
N GLN A 135 -1.39 -3.49 -15.52
CA GLN A 135 -0.15 -4.27 -15.54
C GLN A 135 0.58 -4.17 -16.88
N SER A 136 -0.15 -4.18 -17.99
CA SER A 136 0.44 -4.09 -19.33
C SER A 136 1.00 -2.69 -19.64
N LEU A 137 0.39 -1.64 -19.10
CA LEU A 137 0.83 -0.25 -19.25
C LEU A 137 1.98 0.11 -18.31
N ARG A 138 2.09 -0.56 -17.16
CA ARG A 138 3.09 -0.26 -16.12
C ARG A 138 4.53 -0.11 -16.64
N PRO A 139 5.07 -0.98 -17.51
CA PRO A 139 6.44 -0.84 -18.00
C PRO A 139 6.64 0.45 -18.82
N TYR A 140 5.64 0.82 -19.63
CA TYR A 140 5.68 2.04 -20.44
C TYR A 140 5.58 3.29 -19.56
N LEU A 141 4.73 3.25 -18.53
CA LEU A 141 4.65 4.32 -17.54
C LEU A 141 5.96 4.48 -16.79
N GLN A 142 6.57 3.38 -16.32
CA GLN A 142 7.85 3.41 -15.62
C GLN A 142 8.98 3.97 -16.47
N HIS A 143 9.00 3.69 -17.78
CA HIS A 143 10.01 4.21 -18.68
C HIS A 143 9.91 5.74 -18.86
N ASN A 144 8.68 6.26 -19.01
CA ASN A 144 8.44 7.67 -19.29
C ASN A 144 8.12 8.51 -18.05
N LEU A 145 8.19 7.91 -16.85
CA LEU A 145 7.73 8.53 -15.60
C LEU A 145 8.51 9.81 -15.28
N VAL A 146 9.84 9.76 -15.44
CA VAL A 146 10.73 10.88 -15.11
C VAL A 146 10.45 12.09 -16.00
N ASP A 147 10.25 11.87 -17.31
CA ASP A 147 9.97 12.94 -18.26
C ASP A 147 8.58 13.55 -18.01
N TYR A 148 7.59 12.70 -17.72
CA TYR A 148 6.25 13.13 -17.37
C TYR A 148 6.23 13.98 -16.09
N GLU A 149 6.87 13.51 -15.02
CA GLU A 149 6.95 14.24 -13.75
C GLU A 149 7.67 15.58 -13.92
N ARG A 150 8.77 15.61 -14.66
CA ARG A 150 9.49 16.86 -14.97
C ARG A 150 8.60 17.85 -15.74
N ALA A 151 7.89 17.38 -16.76
CA ALA A 151 7.00 18.23 -17.55
C ALA A 151 5.83 18.77 -16.71
N LYS A 152 5.21 17.92 -15.89
CA LYS A 152 4.13 18.34 -15.00
C LYS A 152 4.58 19.28 -13.90
N PHE A 153 5.74 19.03 -13.31
CA PHE A 153 6.32 19.95 -12.35
C PHE A 153 6.63 21.31 -12.98
N GLN A 154 7.18 21.32 -14.20
CA GLN A 154 7.44 22.54 -14.95
C GLN A 154 6.16 23.34 -15.24
N GLU A 155 5.07 22.67 -15.64
CA GLU A 155 3.74 23.29 -15.84
C GLU A 155 3.23 23.96 -14.56
N ILE A 156 3.36 23.28 -13.41
CA ILE A 156 2.97 23.84 -12.09
C ILE A 156 3.79 25.07 -11.74
N LEU A 157 5.10 25.06 -12.03
CA LEU A 157 5.98 26.21 -11.77
C LEU A 157 5.66 27.42 -12.66
N GLU A 158 5.28 27.18 -13.91
CA GLU A 158 4.86 28.24 -14.83
C GLU A 158 3.56 28.90 -14.38
N GLU A 159 2.61 28.12 -13.85
CA GLU A 159 1.35 28.63 -13.31
C GLU A 159 1.53 29.31 -11.93
N THR A 160 2.44 28.82 -11.11
CA THR A 160 2.67 29.30 -9.74
C THR A 160 4.17 29.49 -9.42
N PRO A 161 4.75 30.66 -9.75
CA PRO A 161 6.18 30.92 -9.53
C PRO A 161 6.61 30.95 -8.06
N SER A 162 5.68 31.21 -7.12
CA SER A 162 5.92 31.21 -5.67
C SER A 162 5.60 29.85 -5.01
N ALA A 163 5.44 28.78 -5.77
CA ALA A 163 5.06 27.46 -5.23
C ALA A 163 6.19 26.72 -4.49
N LEU A 164 7.39 27.29 -4.40
CA LEU A 164 8.59 26.62 -3.86
C LEU A 164 9.15 27.27 -2.60
N ASP A 165 8.31 27.96 -1.84
CA ASP A 165 8.75 28.68 -0.65
C ASP A 165 9.30 27.70 0.41
N LEU A 166 8.60 26.61 0.72
CA LEU A 166 9.04 25.61 1.69
C LEU A 166 10.28 24.85 1.21
N THR A 167 10.34 24.52 -0.08
CA THR A 167 11.50 23.88 -0.69
C THR A 167 12.74 24.79 -0.58
N THR A 168 12.56 26.08 -0.80
CA THR A 168 13.65 27.07 -0.71
C THR A 168 14.10 27.25 0.74
N GLU A 169 13.17 27.33 1.69
CA GLU A 169 13.47 27.40 3.12
C GLU A 169 14.22 26.15 3.61
N TRP A 170 13.74 24.96 3.25
CA TRP A 170 14.36 23.68 3.59
C TRP A 170 15.82 23.57 3.11
N ILE A 171 16.09 23.99 1.87
CA ILE A 171 17.46 24.01 1.34
C ILE A 171 18.32 25.04 2.07
N LYS A 172 17.79 26.25 2.33
CA LYS A 172 18.54 27.31 3.03
C LYS A 172 18.94 26.87 4.43
N GLU A 173 18.04 26.24 5.18
CA GLU A 173 18.36 25.67 6.49
C GLU A 173 19.47 24.63 6.41
N SER A 174 19.39 23.74 5.41
CA SER A 174 20.42 22.70 5.22
C SER A 174 21.79 23.30 4.92
N ILE A 175 21.84 24.46 4.23
CA ILE A 175 23.08 25.21 4.00
C ILE A 175 23.59 25.83 5.30
N GLU A 176 22.71 26.42 6.11
CA GLU A 176 23.08 27.06 7.38
C GLU A 176 23.61 26.04 8.39
N ASP A 177 22.97 24.87 8.49
CA ASP A 177 23.40 23.76 9.33
C ASP A 177 24.81 23.27 8.92
N GLU A 178 25.06 23.15 7.62
CA GLU A 178 26.39 22.78 7.10
C GLU A 178 27.45 23.85 7.34
N LEU A 179 27.11 25.14 7.15
CA LEU A 179 28.02 26.24 7.47
C LEU A 179 28.38 26.28 8.95
N SER A 180 27.44 25.94 9.84
CA SER A 180 27.65 25.91 11.29
C SER A 180 28.52 24.73 11.75
N SER A 181 28.50 23.62 10.99
CA SER A 181 29.25 22.40 11.29
C SER A 181 30.71 22.44 10.82
N ILE A 182 31.06 23.38 9.93
CA ILE A 182 32.45 23.62 9.52
C ILE A 182 33.19 24.27 10.70
N PRO A 183 34.24 23.64 11.26
CA PRO A 183 35.04 24.25 12.29
C PRO A 183 35.69 25.53 11.73
N ASN A 184 35.49 26.66 12.41
CA ASN A 184 36.32 27.84 12.20
C ASN A 184 37.75 27.49 12.64
N GLU A 185 38.59 26.95 11.75
CA GLU A 185 40.03 27.05 11.91
C GLU A 185 40.45 28.50 11.67
N SER A 186 40.19 29.35 12.68
CA SER A 186 40.74 30.69 12.79
C SER A 186 41.34 30.89 14.18
N SER A 187 42.28 30.01 14.53
CA SER A 187 43.36 30.34 15.46
C SER A 187 44.67 30.55 14.69
N SER A 188 44.86 31.81 14.28
CA SER A 188 46.15 32.51 14.19
C SER A 188 47.27 31.93 13.31
N SER A 189 47.37 32.44 12.08
CA SER A 189 48.67 32.82 11.48
C SER A 189 48.48 34.10 10.65
N PRO A 190 49.17 35.22 10.96
CA PRO A 190 49.01 36.47 10.23
C PRO A 190 49.93 36.45 9.00
N GLY A 191 49.41 36.00 7.86
CA GLY A 191 50.18 36.09 6.61
C GLY A 191 49.72 35.18 5.48
N ALA A 192 48.45 35.26 5.06
CA ALA A 192 48.04 34.90 3.71
C ALA A 192 46.63 35.45 3.44
N ASP A 193 46.54 36.42 2.52
CA ASP A 193 45.29 36.83 1.90
C ASP A 193 44.74 35.67 1.05
N SER A 194 43.90 34.84 1.64
CA SER A 194 42.99 33.97 0.88
C SER A 194 41.70 33.78 1.65
N SER A 195 40.76 34.69 1.44
CA SER A 195 39.35 34.52 1.82
C SER A 195 38.69 33.46 0.93
N SER A 196 39.12 32.20 1.07
CA SER A 196 38.40 31.08 0.47
C SER A 196 37.09 30.90 1.24
N LYS A 197 35.99 31.40 0.69
CA LYS A 197 34.65 31.07 1.18
C LYS A 197 34.54 29.54 1.29
N PRO A 198 33.99 28.99 2.38
CA PRO A 198 33.78 27.56 2.49
C PRO A 198 32.95 27.10 1.29
N THR A 199 33.53 26.28 0.43
CA THR A 199 32.86 25.77 -0.76
C THR A 199 32.07 24.54 -0.33
N ILE A 200 30.79 24.72 -0.02
CA ILE A 200 29.92 23.60 0.37
C ILE A 200 29.51 22.83 -0.89
N SER A 201 29.65 21.50 -0.84
CA SER A 201 29.19 20.62 -1.92
C SER A 201 27.66 20.61 -1.97
N PRO A 202 27.03 20.89 -3.13
CA PRO A 202 25.57 20.82 -3.27
C PRO A 202 24.99 19.44 -2.90
N VAL A 203 25.74 18.37 -3.14
CA VAL A 203 25.34 17.00 -2.78
C VAL A 203 25.25 16.83 -1.27
N LEU A 204 26.17 17.46 -0.52
CA LEU A 204 26.20 17.39 0.93
C LEU A 204 25.01 18.14 1.54
N VAL A 205 24.69 19.34 1.03
CA VAL A 205 23.49 20.10 1.42
C VAL A 205 22.23 19.28 1.23
N LEU A 206 22.08 18.65 0.05
CA LEU A 206 20.90 17.83 -0.25
C LEU A 206 20.80 16.62 0.66
N ASN A 207 21.92 15.90 0.88
CA ASN A 207 21.94 14.74 1.77
C ASN A 207 21.51 15.12 3.20
N ASN A 208 22.04 16.22 3.73
CA ASN A 208 21.64 16.70 5.05
C ASN A 208 20.20 17.16 5.10
N GLY A 209 19.72 17.83 4.05
CA GLY A 209 18.30 18.20 3.93
C GLY A 209 17.39 16.98 4.00
N TYR A 210 17.71 15.90 3.27
CA TYR A 210 16.92 14.67 3.31
C TYR A 210 17.01 13.96 4.67
N LEU A 211 18.20 13.92 5.27
CA LEU A 211 18.38 13.35 6.62
C LEU A 211 17.55 14.13 7.65
N LYS A 212 17.47 15.46 7.54
CA LYS A 212 16.68 16.32 8.41
C LYS A 212 15.19 15.97 8.36
N LEU A 213 14.64 15.66 7.17
CA LEU A 213 13.26 15.21 7.03
C LEU A 213 12.96 13.90 7.76
N LEU A 214 13.96 13.02 7.86
CA LEU A 214 13.86 11.74 8.56
C LEU A 214 14.07 11.87 10.07
N GLN A 215 14.58 13.02 10.56
CA GLN A 215 14.82 13.22 11.98
C GLN A 215 13.52 13.38 12.78
N TRP A 216 13.63 13.01 14.06
CA TRP A 216 12.53 12.94 15.03
C TRP A 216 11.80 14.28 15.20
N ASP A 217 12.53 15.41 15.25
CA ASP A 217 12.00 16.73 15.60
C ASP A 217 11.76 17.67 14.41
N TYR A 218 11.78 17.17 13.17
CA TYR A 218 11.37 18.00 12.03
C TYR A 218 9.84 18.16 12.03
N ARG A 219 9.39 19.22 12.69
CA ARG A 219 7.97 19.61 12.82
C ARG A 219 7.44 20.46 11.67
N LYS A 220 8.30 20.77 10.69
CA LYS A 220 7.94 21.60 9.54
C LYS A 220 7.24 20.76 8.47
N THR A 221 6.42 21.43 7.68
CA THR A 221 5.75 20.85 6.52
C THR A 221 6.77 20.32 5.52
N ILE A 222 6.42 19.22 4.86
CA ILE A 222 7.26 18.61 3.82
C ILE A 222 7.42 19.60 2.66
N PRO A 223 8.62 19.72 2.06
CA PRO A 223 8.84 20.55 0.88
C PRO A 223 7.85 20.23 -0.24
N GLU A 224 7.42 21.24 -1.00
CA GLU A 224 6.42 21.05 -2.07
C GLU A 224 6.88 20.04 -3.12
N THR A 225 8.19 20.01 -3.39
CA THR A 225 8.85 19.05 -4.27
C THR A 225 8.76 17.59 -3.82
N LEU A 226 8.40 17.33 -2.55
CA LEU A 226 8.38 16.00 -1.94
C LEU A 226 6.97 15.57 -1.49
N ILE A 227 5.93 16.35 -1.80
CA ILE A 227 4.54 16.06 -1.38
C ILE A 227 4.08 14.69 -1.90
N THR A 228 4.43 14.32 -3.13
CA THR A 228 4.08 13.01 -3.72
C THR A 228 4.69 11.84 -2.97
N ASP A 229 5.81 12.06 -2.29
CA ASP A 229 6.56 11.04 -1.54
C ASP A 229 6.33 11.14 -0.01
N GLU A 230 5.42 11.99 0.46
CA GLU A 230 5.12 12.17 1.90
C GLU A 230 4.87 10.84 2.60
N GLY A 231 4.00 9.99 2.04
CA GLY A 231 3.70 8.68 2.63
C GLY A 231 4.94 7.78 2.73
N ARG A 232 5.80 7.79 1.70
CA ARG A 232 7.04 7.00 1.69
C ARG A 232 8.07 7.54 2.68
N LEU A 233 8.20 8.87 2.79
CA LEU A 233 9.08 9.52 3.76
C LEU A 233 8.62 9.24 5.18
N GLN A 234 7.30 9.24 5.42
CA GLN A 234 6.75 8.86 6.71
C GLN A 234 7.07 7.41 7.06
N GLU A 235 6.85 6.45 6.15
CA GLU A 235 7.23 5.05 6.37
C GLU A 235 8.73 4.87 6.66
N LEU A 236 9.59 5.64 5.99
CA LEU A 236 11.04 5.63 6.23
C LEU A 236 11.39 6.20 7.61
N LYS A 237 10.78 7.31 8.01
CA LYS A 237 10.94 7.91 9.34
C LYS A 237 10.51 6.92 10.43
N GLU A 238 9.38 6.25 10.22
CA GLU A 238 8.86 5.24 11.14
C GLU A 238 9.82 4.04 11.29
N LYS A 239 10.34 3.52 10.17
CA LYS A 239 11.33 2.44 10.19
C LYS A 239 12.64 2.87 10.85
N LEU A 240 13.11 4.09 10.59
CA LEU A 240 14.31 4.64 11.21
C LEU A 240 14.14 4.70 12.74
N ASN A 241 12.99 5.17 13.21
CA ASN A 241 12.68 5.26 14.64
C ASN A 241 12.65 3.87 15.29
N GLN A 242 12.01 2.90 14.63
CA GLN A 242 11.99 1.52 15.11
C GLN A 242 13.43 0.96 15.24
N LEU A 243 14.28 1.19 14.23
CA LEU A 243 15.66 0.74 14.23
C LEU A 243 16.49 1.45 15.32
N LYS A 244 16.28 2.74 15.56
CA LYS A 244 16.95 3.49 16.62
C LYS A 244 16.61 2.91 18.00
N ILE A 245 15.34 2.62 18.28
CA ILE A 245 14.94 1.99 19.54
C ILE A 245 15.58 0.61 19.70
N ILE A 246 15.56 -0.21 18.63
CA ILE A 246 16.20 -1.53 18.64
C ILE A 246 17.71 -1.39 18.92
N ALA A 247 18.38 -0.43 18.30
CA ALA A 247 19.79 -0.16 18.54
C ALA A 247 20.06 0.26 20.00
N CYS A 248 19.24 1.14 20.58
CA CYS A 248 19.32 1.54 21.99
C CYS A 248 19.16 0.32 22.91
N VAL A 249 18.15 -0.52 22.67
CA VAL A 249 17.90 -1.74 23.44
C VAL A 249 19.08 -2.71 23.34
N CYS A 250 19.62 -2.91 22.14
CA CYS A 250 20.80 -3.75 21.92
C CYS A 250 22.03 -3.19 22.65
N LEU A 251 22.27 -1.88 22.61
CA LEU A 251 23.38 -1.24 23.33
C LEU A 251 23.22 -1.33 24.85
N ILE A 252 22.02 -1.09 25.39
CA ILE A 252 21.74 -1.22 26.83
C ILE A 252 21.99 -2.67 27.28
N THR A 253 21.47 -3.63 26.51
CA THR A 253 21.64 -5.05 26.82
C THR A 253 23.11 -5.47 26.73
N ASN A 254 23.83 -5.03 25.71
CA ASN A 254 25.26 -5.33 25.56
C ASN A 254 26.12 -4.63 26.63
N ASN A 255 25.78 -3.41 27.07
CA ASN A 255 26.51 -2.75 28.16
C ASN A 255 26.28 -3.45 29.50
N MET A 256 25.07 -3.95 29.77
CA MET A 256 24.76 -4.64 31.02
C MET A 256 25.29 -6.07 31.08
N VAL A 257 25.24 -6.80 29.97
CA VAL A 257 25.56 -8.25 29.93
C VAL A 257 26.89 -8.55 29.21
N GLY A 258 27.53 -7.53 28.64
CA GLY A 258 28.66 -7.61 27.69
C GLY A 258 29.64 -8.76 27.92
N PRO A 259 30.27 -8.91 29.10
CA PRO A 259 31.27 -9.96 29.35
C PRO A 259 30.72 -11.39 29.31
N ALA A 260 29.44 -11.60 29.61
CA ALA A 260 28.84 -12.93 29.75
C ALA A 260 28.26 -13.47 28.43
N ILE A 261 28.09 -12.61 27.42
CA ILE A 261 27.41 -12.92 26.15
C ILE A 261 28.31 -12.74 24.92
N VAL A 262 29.56 -12.26 25.06
CA VAL A 262 30.53 -12.09 23.94
C VAL A 262 30.61 -13.31 23.02
N ASP A 263 30.51 -14.52 23.57
CA ASP A 263 30.62 -15.78 22.82
C ASP A 263 29.28 -16.35 22.30
N VAL A 264 28.15 -15.62 22.37
CA VAL A 264 26.88 -16.08 21.77
C VAL A 264 26.82 -15.58 20.32
N PRO A 265 27.06 -16.44 19.31
CA PRO A 265 26.74 -16.06 17.94
C PRO A 265 25.23 -15.77 17.82
N ASP A 266 24.88 -14.77 17.03
CA ASP A 266 23.50 -14.39 16.70
C ASP A 266 22.64 -13.80 17.84
N PHE A 267 23.20 -13.51 19.03
CA PHE A 267 22.43 -12.90 20.13
C PHE A 267 21.77 -11.57 19.73
N ALA A 268 22.47 -10.75 18.94
CA ALA A 268 21.91 -9.51 18.41
C ALA A 268 20.71 -9.74 17.49
N ASP A 269 20.70 -10.83 16.71
CA ASP A 269 19.58 -11.16 15.84
C ASP A 269 18.41 -11.78 16.63
N GLU A 270 18.69 -12.49 17.72
CA GLU A 270 17.66 -12.92 18.66
C GLU A 270 16.98 -11.74 19.36
N LEU A 271 17.75 -10.72 19.77
CA LEU A 271 17.18 -9.47 20.31
C LEU A 271 16.30 -8.76 19.29
N LYS A 272 16.74 -8.66 18.03
CA LYS A 272 15.90 -8.10 16.94
C LYS A 272 14.60 -8.87 16.76
N ARG A 273 14.62 -10.21 16.83
CA ARG A 273 13.40 -11.04 16.72
C ARG A 273 12.39 -10.79 17.84
N ILE A 274 12.85 -10.38 19.02
CA ILE A 274 11.99 -9.99 20.15
C ILE A 274 11.44 -8.57 19.94
N CYS A 275 12.30 -7.61 19.55
CA CYS A 275 11.91 -6.21 19.47
C CYS A 275 11.04 -5.88 18.25
N VAL A 276 11.30 -6.48 17.08
CA VAL A 276 10.60 -6.11 15.82
C VAL A 276 9.08 -6.32 15.91
N PRO A 277 8.56 -7.47 16.36
CA PRO A 277 7.12 -7.68 16.48
C PRO A 277 6.46 -6.75 17.50
N LEU A 278 7.14 -6.48 18.62
CA LEU A 278 6.62 -5.63 19.69
C LEU A 278 6.59 -4.14 19.32
N LEU A 279 7.36 -3.73 18.31
CA LEU A 279 7.42 -2.35 17.80
C LEU A 279 6.74 -2.17 16.43
N GLN A 280 6.11 -3.22 15.89
CA GLN A 280 5.55 -3.22 14.52
C GLN A 280 4.41 -2.20 14.33
N ASP A 281 3.70 -1.87 15.41
CA ASP A 281 2.52 -1.00 15.41
C ASP A 281 2.76 0.37 16.08
N MET A 282 4.03 0.77 16.23
CA MET A 282 4.42 2.00 16.95
C MET A 282 3.77 3.28 16.41
N ASN A 283 3.28 3.26 15.18
CA ASN A 283 2.76 4.43 14.48
C ASN A 283 1.24 4.61 14.68
N LYS A 284 0.56 3.62 15.31
CA LYS A 284 -0.87 3.73 15.61
C LYS A 284 -1.06 4.62 16.84
N LYS A 285 -2.05 5.52 16.80
CA LYS A 285 -2.41 6.40 17.93
C LYS A 285 -2.77 5.65 19.22
N SER A 286 -3.11 4.37 19.12
CA SER A 286 -3.44 3.48 20.24
C SER A 286 -2.24 2.72 20.81
N PHE A 287 -1.03 2.91 20.27
CA PHE A 287 0.14 2.17 20.70
C PHE A 287 0.75 2.79 21.95
N ASP A 288 0.81 2.01 23.03
CA ASP A 288 1.55 2.40 24.23
C ASP A 288 3.02 1.96 24.11
N LEU A 289 3.86 2.91 23.73
CA LEU A 289 5.29 2.69 23.61
C LEU A 289 5.95 2.29 24.94
N LYS A 290 5.44 2.77 26.07
CA LYS A 290 5.98 2.45 27.39
C LYS A 290 5.65 1.01 27.76
N GLU A 291 4.43 0.55 27.47
CA GLU A 291 4.03 -0.84 27.66
C GLU A 291 4.87 -1.79 26.77
N ALA A 292 5.05 -1.43 25.50
CA ALA A 292 5.86 -2.23 24.57
C ALA A 292 7.33 -2.33 25.03
N LEU A 293 7.93 -1.23 25.48
CA LEU A 293 9.30 -1.23 26.01
C LEU A 293 9.45 -2.03 27.31
N ASN A 294 8.46 -1.97 28.21
CA ASN A 294 8.43 -2.82 29.40
C ASN A 294 8.35 -4.31 29.02
N ALA A 295 7.49 -4.66 28.07
CA ALA A 295 7.37 -6.03 27.56
C ALA A 295 8.69 -6.51 26.92
N ILE A 296 9.37 -5.65 26.15
CA ILE A 296 10.71 -5.90 25.60
C ILE A 296 11.70 -6.15 26.74
N GLY A 297 11.74 -5.29 27.76
CA GLY A 297 12.64 -5.44 28.90
C GLY A 297 12.47 -6.77 29.64
N VAL A 298 11.23 -7.21 29.87
CA VAL A 298 10.92 -8.50 30.50
C VAL A 298 11.35 -9.67 29.61
N GLN A 299 11.05 -9.63 28.30
CA GLN A 299 11.42 -10.70 27.38
C GLN A 299 12.94 -10.83 27.22
N ILE A 300 13.66 -9.71 27.19
CA ILE A 300 15.12 -9.69 27.14
C ILE A 300 15.69 -10.24 28.45
N CYS A 301 15.17 -9.84 29.62
CA CYS A 301 15.59 -10.42 30.91
C CYS A 301 15.43 -11.95 30.91
N ASN A 302 14.29 -12.46 30.45
CA ASN A 302 14.04 -13.90 30.36
C ASN A 302 15.01 -14.60 29.41
N LYS A 303 15.30 -14.00 28.27
CA LYS A 303 16.23 -14.55 27.28
C LYS A 303 17.66 -14.55 27.79
N VAL A 304 18.12 -13.46 28.41
CA VAL A 304 19.44 -13.35 29.06
C VAL A 304 19.59 -14.41 30.15
N ASN A 305 18.60 -14.55 31.04
CA ASN A 305 18.61 -15.56 32.10
C ASN A 305 18.70 -16.99 31.55
N ARG A 306 17.98 -17.28 30.46
CA ARG A 306 18.06 -18.57 29.78
C ARG A 306 19.47 -18.82 29.25
N SER A 307 20.06 -17.86 28.53
CA SER A 307 21.42 -17.97 28.00
C SER A 307 22.49 -18.11 29.10
N LEU A 308 22.30 -17.45 30.26
CA LEU A 308 23.19 -17.59 31.41
C LEU A 308 23.06 -18.97 32.09
N THR A 309 21.83 -19.48 32.21
CA THR A 309 21.55 -20.82 32.78
C THR A 309 22.15 -21.93 31.92
N GLU A 310 22.02 -21.83 30.60
CA GLU A 310 22.62 -22.77 29.63
C GLU A 310 24.17 -22.81 29.72
N ARG A 311 24.79 -21.77 30.29
CA ARG A 311 26.24 -21.65 30.51
C ARG A 311 26.69 -21.90 31.95
N GLY A 312 25.76 -22.21 32.87
CA GLY A 312 26.07 -22.40 34.29
C GLY A 312 26.52 -21.12 35.01
N LEU A 313 26.22 -19.94 34.45
CA LEU A 313 26.50 -18.64 35.05
C LEU A 313 25.33 -18.19 35.96
N PRO A 314 25.58 -17.33 36.96
CA PRO A 314 24.51 -16.81 37.81
C PRO A 314 23.51 -15.98 36.98
N THR A 315 22.22 -16.28 37.13
CA THR A 315 21.12 -15.52 36.53
C THR A 315 21.03 -14.11 37.11
N PHE A 316 20.38 -13.19 36.41
CA PHE A 316 20.14 -11.84 36.91
C PHE A 316 19.32 -11.83 38.20
N ASN A 317 19.82 -11.09 39.19
CA ASN A 317 19.08 -10.76 40.41
C ASN A 317 17.89 -9.83 40.07
N ALA A 318 16.88 -9.80 40.95
CA ALA A 318 15.69 -8.95 40.77
C ALA A 318 16.03 -7.46 40.55
N GLU A 319 17.10 -6.98 41.19
CA GLU A 319 17.62 -5.62 41.03
C GLU A 319 18.21 -5.37 39.64
N MET A 320 18.94 -6.34 39.06
CA MET A 320 19.49 -6.24 37.70
C MET A 320 18.40 -6.27 36.63
N GLN A 321 17.36 -7.09 36.83
CA GLN A 321 16.19 -7.14 35.93
C GLN A 321 15.38 -5.84 35.99
N SER A 322 15.19 -5.28 37.19
CA SER A 322 14.54 -3.98 37.37
C SER A 322 15.35 -2.85 36.75
N ASN A 323 16.68 -2.90 36.84
CA ASN A 323 17.56 -1.90 36.24
C ASN A 323 17.51 -1.96 34.70
N LEU A 324 17.62 -3.16 34.10
CA LEU A 324 17.54 -3.32 32.66
C LEU A 324 16.17 -2.88 32.11
N THR A 325 15.08 -3.32 32.75
CA THR A 325 13.72 -2.95 32.34
C THR A 325 13.49 -1.45 32.51
N GLY A 326 14.00 -0.85 33.59
CA GLY A 326 13.97 0.59 33.79
C GLY A 326 14.72 1.36 32.71
N GLN A 327 15.97 0.99 32.42
CA GLN A 327 16.77 1.64 31.37
C GLN A 327 16.11 1.54 29.99
N ILE A 328 15.50 0.40 29.67
CA ILE A 328 14.77 0.20 28.41
C ILE A 328 13.49 1.05 28.37
N ALA A 329 12.76 1.16 29.48
CA ALA A 329 11.57 2.00 29.57
C ALA A 329 11.88 3.50 29.44
N HIS A 330 13.07 3.93 29.86
CA HIS A 330 13.55 5.32 29.76
C HIS A 330 14.19 5.68 28.40
N ILE A 331 14.17 4.79 27.38
CA ILE A 331 14.73 5.10 26.04
C ILE A 331 13.99 6.26 25.36
N VAL A 332 12.72 6.46 25.68
CA VAL A 332 11.83 7.46 25.04
C VAL A 332 12.04 8.87 25.61
N GLU A 333 12.70 9.01 26.76
CA GLU A 333 12.91 10.32 27.38
C GLU A 333 13.97 11.12 26.63
N GLU A 334 13.66 12.37 26.28
CA GLU A 334 14.47 13.27 25.43
C GLU A 334 15.92 13.49 25.90
N ASN A 335 16.27 13.06 27.12
CA ASN A 335 17.59 13.25 27.75
C ASN A 335 18.35 11.94 28.01
N ASN A 336 18.02 10.83 27.35
CA ASN A 336 18.76 9.60 27.54
C ASN A 336 20.14 9.67 26.83
N PRO A 337 21.27 9.52 27.54
CA PRO A 337 22.61 9.59 26.94
C PRO A 337 22.85 8.51 25.89
N ILE A 338 22.09 7.41 25.92
CA ILE A 338 22.19 6.32 24.95
C ILE A 338 21.43 6.67 23.67
N SER A 339 20.30 7.40 23.77
CA SER A 339 19.59 7.90 22.59
C SER A 339 20.25 9.11 21.94
N SER A 340 21.19 9.78 22.62
CA SER A 340 22.04 10.82 22.02
C SER A 340 23.29 10.24 21.35
N LEU A 341 23.67 9.00 21.69
CA LEU A 341 24.82 8.28 21.12
C LEU A 341 24.49 7.59 19.79
N ILE A 342 23.19 7.39 19.51
CA ILE A 342 22.63 6.81 18.28
C ILE A 342 21.82 7.88 17.56
#